data_AF-A0A517R5B7-F1
#
_entry.id   AF-A0A517R5B7-F1
#
_cell.length_a   1.000
_cell.length_b   1.000
_cell.length_c   1.000
_cell.angle_alpha   90.00
_cell.angle_beta   90.00
_cell.angle_gamma   90.00
#
_symmetry.space_group_name_H-M   'P 1'
#
loop_
_entity.id
_entity.type
_entity.pdbx_description
1 polymer ?
#
loop_
_entity_poly.entity_id
_entity_poly.type
_entity_poly.pdbx_seq_one_letter_code
_entity_poly.pdbx_strand_id
1 'polypeptide(L)'
;MNLVYFVVDLHGQLRRVPTDAAEAVWESRSGTNVFDVAIGEELRMVSALVDVDLDPVVCFFMKLDVDGEEITDESRLDAYEAVTAKHAHRNDHPAAQRQLEGWPSDWQTQLAVALDVPVAGLKRIAIGGPLLMSDLWGVPVSRVVEYFEEAIEEGLDS
;
A
#
# COMPACT_ATOMS: atom_id res chain seq x y z
N MET A 1 -4.73 -1.43 16.01
CA MET A 1 -4.90 -1.74 14.58
C MET A 1 -3.77 -2.65 14.14
N ASN A 2 -3.96 -3.37 13.04
CA ASN A 2 -2.95 -4.22 12.45
C ASN A 2 -2.72 -3.83 10.99
N LEU A 3 -1.51 -4.09 10.51
CA LEU A 3 -1.15 -3.82 9.12
C LEU A 3 -1.00 -5.14 8.36
N VAL A 4 -1.71 -5.24 7.24
CA VAL A 4 -1.70 -6.42 6.37
C VAL A 4 -1.29 -5.98 4.98
N TYR A 5 -0.44 -6.79 4.33
CA TYR A 5 0.10 -6.48 3.02
C TYR A 5 -0.40 -7.46 1.97
N PHE A 6 -0.68 -6.92 0.79
CA PHE A 6 -1.00 -7.69 -0.40
C PHE A 6 -0.16 -7.19 -1.56
N VAL A 7 0.20 -8.09 -2.48
CA VAL A 7 0.82 -7.74 -3.76
C VAL A 7 -0.02 -8.29 -4.90
N VAL A 8 0.05 -7.64 -6.07
CA VAL A 8 -0.56 -8.16 -7.30
C VAL A 8 0.46 -9.05 -8.00
N ASP A 9 0.11 -10.32 -8.24
CA ASP A 9 0.96 -11.25 -8.99
C ASP A 9 0.89 -11.03 -10.52
N LEU A 10 1.69 -11.78 -11.27
CA LEU A 10 1.72 -11.75 -12.75
C LEU A 10 0.37 -12.07 -13.42
N HIS A 11 -0.57 -12.69 -12.70
CA HIS A 11 -1.90 -13.02 -13.20
C HIS A 11 -2.96 -12.00 -12.79
N GLY A 12 -2.55 -10.87 -12.19
CA GLY A 12 -3.45 -9.83 -11.73
C GLY A 12 -4.23 -10.23 -10.49
N GLN A 13 -3.75 -11.19 -9.69
CA GLN A 13 -4.38 -11.61 -8.45
C GLN A 13 -3.71 -10.94 -7.24
N LEU A 14 -4.52 -10.43 -6.31
CA LEU A 14 -4.05 -9.96 -5.01
C LEU A 14 -3.70 -11.16 -4.13
N ARG A 15 -2.47 -11.15 -3.63
CA ARG A 15 -1.89 -12.22 -2.84
C ARG A 15 -1.42 -11.61 -1.54
N ARG A 16 -1.92 -12.13 -0.42
CA ARG A 16 -1.46 -11.72 0.91
C ARG A 16 0.00 -12.14 1.06
N VAL A 17 0.83 -11.23 1.53
CA VAL A 17 2.25 -11.49 1.80
C VAL A 17 2.55 -11.31 3.29
N PRO A 18 3.59 -11.98 3.82
CA PRO A 18 4.06 -11.72 5.17
C PRO A 18 4.50 -10.26 5.36
N THR A 19 4.21 -9.69 6.53
CA THR A 19 4.59 -8.31 6.86
C THR A 19 6.09 -8.09 6.85
N ASP A 20 6.85 -9.02 7.41
CA ASP A 20 8.32 -9.01 7.42
C ASP A 20 8.90 -9.07 6.00
N ALA A 21 8.28 -9.82 5.09
CA ALA A 21 8.67 -9.84 3.68
C ALA A 21 8.42 -8.48 3.00
N ALA A 22 7.26 -7.86 3.21
CA ALA A 22 6.95 -6.55 2.64
C ALA A 22 7.89 -5.46 3.15
N GLU A 23 8.17 -5.44 4.46
CA GLU A 23 9.14 -4.52 5.08
C GLU A 23 10.56 -4.76 4.55
N ALA A 24 11.00 -6.02 4.47
CA ALA A 24 12.34 -6.34 3.98
C ALA A 24 12.56 -5.93 2.52
N VAL A 25 11.55 -6.09 1.66
CA VAL A 25 11.62 -5.61 0.27
C VAL A 25 11.63 -4.08 0.22
N TRP A 26 10.78 -3.42 1.00
CA TRP A 26 10.76 -1.95 1.07
C TRP A 26 12.09 -1.37 1.54
N GLU A 27 12.77 -2.01 2.49
CA GLU A 27 14.05 -1.58 3.04
C GLU A 27 15.27 -2.03 2.22
N SER A 28 15.06 -2.62 1.03
CA SER A 28 16.13 -3.22 0.22
C SER A 28 16.97 -4.28 0.96
N ARG A 29 16.42 -4.91 2.00
CA ARG A 29 17.05 -6.04 2.71
C ARG A 29 16.82 -7.37 2.00
N SER A 30 15.83 -7.43 1.10
CA SER A 30 15.52 -8.61 0.29
C SER A 30 14.95 -8.19 -1.05
N GLY A 31 15.11 -9.06 -2.05
CA GLY A 31 14.47 -8.90 -3.35
C GLY A 31 13.01 -9.33 -3.32
N THR A 32 12.24 -8.99 -4.35
CA THR A 32 10.82 -9.31 -4.48
C THR A 32 10.51 -10.81 -4.59
N ASN A 33 11.52 -11.63 -4.86
CA ASN A 33 11.42 -13.10 -4.88
C ASN A 33 11.08 -13.73 -3.52
N VAL A 34 11.14 -12.98 -2.42
CA VAL A 34 10.68 -13.43 -1.10
C VAL A 34 9.15 -13.50 -1.00
N PHE A 35 8.44 -12.82 -1.90
CA PHE A 35 7.01 -13.06 -2.07
C PHE A 35 6.87 -14.43 -2.74
N ASP A 36 6.15 -15.38 -2.12
CA ASP A 36 5.88 -16.73 -2.66
C ASP A 36 4.93 -16.71 -3.88
N VAL A 37 5.07 -15.67 -4.70
CA VAL A 37 4.28 -15.34 -5.88
C VAL A 37 5.19 -14.61 -6.87
N ALA A 38 5.05 -14.95 -8.15
CA ALA A 38 5.79 -14.24 -9.18
C ALA A 38 5.18 -12.85 -9.39
N ILE A 39 6.01 -11.82 -9.29
CA ILE A 39 5.67 -10.46 -9.69
C ILE A 39 6.39 -10.10 -11.01
N GLY A 40 5.88 -9.12 -11.73
CA GLY A 40 6.50 -8.62 -12.95
C GLY A 40 7.53 -7.52 -12.68
N GLU A 41 7.75 -6.70 -13.70
CA GLU A 41 8.59 -5.48 -13.63
C GLU A 41 7.95 -4.35 -12.80
N GLU A 42 6.72 -4.56 -12.31
CA GLU A 42 6.01 -3.61 -11.46
C GLU A 42 5.52 -4.31 -10.18
N LEU A 43 5.95 -3.81 -9.03
CA LEU A 43 5.41 -4.17 -7.73
C LEU A 43 4.18 -3.30 -7.44
N ARG A 44 3.00 -3.91 -7.44
CA ARG A 44 1.77 -3.27 -6.98
C ARG A 44 1.42 -3.82 -5.60
N MET A 45 1.51 -2.99 -4.59
CA MET A 45 1.33 -3.34 -3.19
C MET A 45 0.13 -2.61 -2.58
N VAL A 46 -0.68 -3.33 -1.83
CA VAL A 46 -1.73 -2.77 -0.98
C VAL A 46 -1.32 -2.96 0.48
N SER A 47 -1.31 -1.87 1.24
CA SER A 47 -1.21 -1.90 2.70
C SER A 47 -2.60 -1.67 3.29
N ALA A 48 -3.20 -2.65 3.93
CA ALA A 48 -4.49 -2.53 4.60
C ALA A 48 -4.29 -2.34 6.10
N LEU A 49 -4.72 -1.19 6.60
CA LEU A 49 -4.84 -0.94 8.03
C LEU A 49 -6.19 -1.48 8.49
N VAL A 50 -6.18 -2.50 9.33
CA VAL A 50 -7.38 -3.16 9.85
C VAL A 50 -7.53 -2.91 11.34
N ASP A 51 -8.77 -2.83 11.82
CA ASP A 51 -9.06 -2.65 13.24
C ASP A 51 -8.97 -3.98 14.03
N VAL A 52 -9.46 -3.96 15.26
CA VAL A 52 -9.47 -5.13 16.16
C VAL A 52 -10.43 -6.23 15.70
N ASP A 53 -11.44 -5.87 14.92
CA ASP A 53 -12.43 -6.78 14.34
C ASP A 53 -12.03 -7.23 12.93
N LEU A 54 -10.81 -6.86 12.49
CA LEU A 54 -10.23 -7.11 11.17
C LEU A 54 -10.92 -6.37 10.02
N ASP A 55 -11.77 -5.40 10.33
CA ASP A 55 -12.39 -4.56 9.31
C ASP A 55 -11.36 -3.55 8.75
N PRO A 56 -11.26 -3.38 7.42
CA PRO A 56 -10.33 -2.44 6.82
C PRO A 56 -10.76 -1.01 7.09
N VAL A 57 -9.92 -0.29 7.81
CA VAL A 57 -10.12 1.13 8.10
C VAL A 57 -9.65 1.99 6.95
N VAL A 58 -8.47 1.69 6.40
CA VAL A 58 -7.90 2.35 5.22
C VAL A 58 -7.06 1.35 4.42
N CYS A 59 -7.23 1.36 3.10
CA CYS A 59 -6.37 0.62 2.17
C CYS A 59 -5.51 1.59 1.37
N PHE A 60 -4.19 1.43 1.49
CA PHE A 60 -3.21 2.24 0.79
C PHE A 60 -2.65 1.48 -0.41
N PHE A 61 -2.55 2.17 -1.55
CA PHE A 61 -2.13 1.61 -2.83
C PHE A 61 -0.80 2.22 -3.23
N MET A 62 0.12 1.36 -3.63
CA MET A 62 1.44 1.75 -4.10
C MET A 62 1.84 0.91 -5.30
N LYS A 63 2.39 1.57 -6.31
CA LYS A 63 2.94 0.98 -7.52
C LYS A 63 4.39 1.45 -7.64
N LEU A 64 5.29 0.49 -7.79
CA LEU A 64 6.73 0.70 -7.87
C LEU A 64 7.29 -0.10 -9.04
N ASP A 65 8.34 0.41 -9.67
CA ASP A 65 9.05 -0.33 -10.71
C ASP A 65 10.10 -1.22 -10.06
N VAL A 66 10.32 -2.37 -10.65
CA VAL A 66 11.27 -3.37 -10.18
C VAL A 66 12.26 -3.65 -11.31
N ASP A 67 13.56 -3.47 -11.02
CA ASP A 67 14.65 -3.91 -11.89
C ASP A 67 15.27 -5.18 -11.30
N GLY A 68 15.07 -6.31 -11.99
CA GLY A 68 15.36 -7.63 -11.45
C GLY A 68 14.47 -7.96 -10.25
N GLU A 69 15.01 -7.85 -9.03
CA GLU A 69 14.30 -8.12 -7.78
C GLU A 69 14.24 -6.90 -6.85
N GLU A 70 14.77 -5.75 -7.28
CA GLU A 70 14.89 -4.56 -6.45
C GLU A 70 13.96 -3.44 -6.92
N ILE A 71 13.36 -2.73 -5.96
CA ILE A 71 12.60 -1.52 -6.24
C ILE A 71 13.57 -0.44 -6.75
N THR A 72 13.23 0.20 -7.86
CA THR A 72 14.06 1.29 -8.40
C THR A 72 13.96 2.56 -7.55
N ASP A 73 15.07 3.27 -7.40
CA ASP A 73 15.11 4.56 -6.68
C ASP A 73 14.19 5.61 -7.31
N GLU A 74 14.08 5.61 -8.64
CA GLU A 74 13.18 6.51 -9.40
C GLU A 74 11.71 6.27 -9.01
N SER A 75 11.28 5.00 -8.93
CA SER A 75 9.90 4.71 -8.56
C SER A 75 9.59 4.98 -7.08
N ARG A 76 10.57 4.86 -6.19
CA ARG A 76 10.43 5.34 -4.80
C ARG A 76 10.22 6.86 -4.76
N LEU A 77 11.01 7.60 -5.52
CA LEU A 77 10.88 9.05 -5.62
C LEU A 77 9.48 9.45 -6.14
N ASP A 78 9.02 8.82 -7.21
CA ASP A 78 7.66 9.00 -7.75
C ASP A 78 6.59 8.76 -6.66
N ALA A 79 6.76 7.71 -5.85
CA ALA A 79 5.83 7.41 -4.76
C ALA A 79 5.85 8.49 -3.67
N TYR A 80 7.01 9.01 -3.26
CA TYR A 80 7.10 10.13 -2.32
C TYR A 80 6.43 11.39 -2.87
N GLU A 81 6.66 11.71 -4.14
CA GLU A 81 6.03 12.84 -4.81
C GLU A 81 4.50 12.69 -4.84
N ALA A 82 3.99 11.50 -5.19
CA ALA A 82 2.56 11.21 -5.21
C ALA A 82 1.89 11.42 -3.84
N VAL A 83 2.59 11.12 -2.74
CA VAL A 83 2.05 11.30 -1.38
C VAL A 83 2.15 12.75 -0.91
N THR A 84 3.21 13.47 -1.28
CA THR A 84 3.52 14.82 -0.77
C THR A 84 3.00 15.97 -1.64
N ALA A 85 2.59 15.69 -2.88
CA ALA A 85 2.07 16.70 -3.80
C ALA A 85 0.89 17.48 -3.21
N LYS A 86 1.14 18.75 -2.84
CA LYS A 86 0.12 19.72 -2.40
C LYS A 86 -0.56 20.36 -3.61
N HIS A 87 -1.42 19.62 -4.30
CA HIS A 87 -2.23 20.17 -5.39
C HIS A 87 -3.72 20.19 -5.05
N ALA A 88 -4.42 21.21 -5.56
CA ALA A 88 -5.86 21.38 -5.39
C ALA A 88 -6.67 20.15 -5.84
N HIS A 89 -6.11 19.38 -6.78
CA HIS A 89 -6.58 18.07 -7.21
C HIS A 89 -5.43 17.07 -7.11
N ARG A 90 -5.32 16.40 -5.96
CA ARG A 90 -4.26 15.42 -5.64
C ARG A 90 -4.08 14.33 -6.72
N ASN A 91 -5.13 14.03 -7.48
CA ASN A 91 -5.15 12.99 -8.51
C ASN A 91 -4.73 13.48 -9.91
N ASP A 92 -4.52 14.77 -10.12
CA ASP A 92 -4.10 15.31 -11.43
C ASP A 92 -2.57 15.33 -11.59
N HIS A 93 -1.82 15.05 -10.51
CA HIS A 93 -0.36 14.95 -10.58
C HIS A 93 0.05 13.67 -11.33
N PRO A 94 1.00 13.73 -12.29
CA PRO A 94 1.44 12.54 -13.04
C PRO A 94 1.86 11.38 -12.13
N ALA A 95 2.57 11.66 -11.04
CA ALA A 95 2.96 10.64 -10.07
C ALA A 95 1.73 9.98 -9.41
N ALA A 96 0.68 10.74 -9.09
CA ALA A 96 -0.55 10.17 -8.53
C ALA A 96 -1.34 9.35 -9.56
N GLN A 97 -1.39 9.78 -10.82
CA GLN A 97 -2.01 9.02 -11.91
C GLN A 97 -1.31 7.68 -12.12
N ARG A 98 0.03 7.68 -12.16
CA ARG A 98 0.84 6.47 -12.23
C ARG A 98 0.48 5.46 -11.14
N GLN A 99 0.32 5.93 -9.90
CA GLN A 99 -0.03 5.07 -8.77
C GLN A 99 -1.42 4.42 -8.90
N LEU A 100 -2.33 5.01 -9.67
CA LEU A 100 -3.69 4.53 -9.88
C LEU A 100 -3.85 3.68 -11.16
N GLU A 101 -2.85 3.67 -12.04
CA GLU A 101 -2.89 2.97 -13.32
C GLU A 101 -2.42 1.51 -13.25
N GLY A 102 -3.05 0.65 -14.07
CA GLY A 102 -2.63 -0.74 -14.25
C GLY A 102 -3.02 -1.70 -13.13
N TRP A 103 -3.87 -1.28 -12.19
CA TRP A 103 -4.47 -2.19 -11.20
C TRP A 103 -5.48 -3.15 -11.86
N PRO A 104 -5.63 -4.39 -11.33
CA PRO A 104 -6.66 -5.33 -11.80
C PRO A 104 -8.04 -4.69 -11.77
N SER A 105 -8.87 -4.90 -12.80
CA SER A 105 -10.19 -4.26 -12.89
C SER A 105 -11.16 -4.68 -11.78
N ASP A 106 -10.93 -5.84 -11.17
CA ASP A 106 -11.69 -6.43 -10.09
C ASP A 106 -10.98 -6.34 -8.72
N TRP A 107 -9.96 -5.47 -8.58
CA TRP A 107 -9.17 -5.33 -7.36
C TRP A 107 -10.03 -5.16 -6.09
N GLN A 108 -11.16 -4.46 -6.18
CA GLN A 108 -12.09 -4.26 -5.06
C GLN A 108 -12.67 -5.57 -4.57
N THR A 109 -13.12 -6.41 -5.49
CA THR A 109 -13.66 -7.74 -5.20
C THR A 109 -12.58 -8.63 -4.62
N GLN A 110 -11.39 -8.62 -5.22
CA GLN A 110 -10.28 -9.43 -4.74
C GLN A 110 -9.84 -9.03 -3.33
N LEU A 111 -9.71 -7.73 -3.06
CA LEU A 111 -9.32 -7.22 -1.75
C LEU A 111 -10.38 -7.52 -0.68
N ALA A 112 -11.66 -7.35 -1.02
CA ALA A 112 -12.77 -7.69 -0.14
C ALA A 112 -12.78 -9.17 0.24
N VAL A 113 -12.57 -10.06 -0.75
CA VAL A 113 -12.42 -11.51 -0.51
C VAL A 113 -11.20 -11.80 0.35
N ALA A 114 -10.06 -11.16 0.08
CA ALA A 114 -8.81 -11.41 0.80
C ALA A 114 -8.84 -10.93 2.26
N LEU A 115 -9.68 -9.94 2.55
CA LEU A 115 -9.93 -9.40 3.90
C LEU A 115 -11.15 -10.03 4.57
N ASP A 116 -11.91 -10.89 3.88
CA ASP A 116 -13.17 -11.49 4.34
C ASP A 116 -14.24 -10.44 4.73
N VAL A 117 -14.35 -9.38 3.93
CA VAL A 117 -15.34 -8.31 4.13
C VAL A 117 -16.21 -8.09 2.89
N PRO A 118 -17.41 -7.51 3.01
CA PRO A 118 -18.16 -7.04 1.86
C PRO A 118 -17.41 -5.93 1.12
N VAL A 119 -17.53 -5.87 -0.21
CA VAL A 119 -16.94 -4.78 -1.03
C VAL A 119 -17.39 -3.40 -0.54
N ALA A 120 -18.64 -3.27 -0.07
CA ALA A 120 -19.16 -2.03 0.51
C ALA A 120 -18.46 -1.59 1.83
N GLY A 121 -17.69 -2.48 2.45
CA GLY A 121 -16.84 -2.21 3.60
C GLY A 121 -15.53 -1.49 3.26
N LEU A 122 -15.08 -1.54 1.99
CA LEU A 122 -13.88 -0.86 1.52
C LEU A 122 -14.14 0.64 1.31
N LYS A 123 -14.15 1.41 2.40
CA LYS A 123 -14.61 2.81 2.38
C LYS A 123 -13.52 3.85 2.11
N ARG A 124 -12.27 3.57 2.50
CA ARG A 124 -11.17 4.54 2.44
C ARG A 124 -10.00 3.98 1.66
N ILE A 125 -9.67 4.65 0.55
CA ILE A 125 -8.57 4.31 -0.35
C ILE A 125 -7.64 5.50 -0.42
N ALA A 126 -6.34 5.25 -0.30
CA ALA A 126 -5.31 6.28 -0.38
C ALA A 126 -4.10 5.79 -1.18
N ILE A 127 -3.27 6.71 -1.67
CA ILE A 127 -1.99 6.40 -2.30
C ILE A 127 -0.89 6.40 -1.23
N GLY A 128 0.08 5.50 -1.35
CA GLY A 128 1.24 5.37 -0.47
C GLY A 128 1.07 4.24 0.54
N GLY A 129 1.30 4.54 1.81
CA GLY A 129 1.08 3.61 2.92
C GLY A 129 2.06 3.79 4.07
N PRO A 130 1.90 3.01 5.16
CA PRO A 130 2.72 3.16 6.35
C PRO A 130 4.22 2.95 6.13
N LEU A 131 4.62 2.09 5.18
CA LEU A 131 6.03 1.89 4.80
C LEU A 131 6.67 3.17 4.25
N LEU A 132 5.99 3.79 3.29
CA LEU A 132 6.47 5.02 2.66
C LEU A 132 6.49 6.19 3.65
N MET A 133 5.47 6.30 4.49
CA MET A 133 5.43 7.33 5.53
C MET A 133 6.48 7.11 6.62
N SER A 134 6.74 5.86 6.99
CA SER A 134 7.79 5.50 7.96
C SER A 134 9.14 5.98 7.46
N ASP A 135 9.44 5.72 6.18
CA ASP A 135 10.67 6.17 5.56
C ASP A 135 10.72 7.70 5.43
N LEU A 136 9.65 8.33 4.94
CA LEU A 136 9.55 9.79 4.77
C LEU A 136 9.71 10.55 6.09
N TRP A 137 9.15 10.02 7.18
CA TRP A 137 9.18 10.66 8.49
C TRP A 137 10.39 10.26 9.33
N GLY A 138 11.13 9.23 8.92
CA GLY A 138 12.25 8.68 9.70
C GLY A 138 11.82 8.07 11.03
N VAL A 139 10.63 7.47 11.08
CA VAL A 139 10.08 6.81 12.28
C VAL A 139 9.68 5.37 11.97
N PRO A 140 9.64 4.45 12.95
CA PRO A 140 9.20 3.07 12.72
C PRO A 140 7.76 2.99 12.19
N VAL A 141 7.46 1.95 11.40
CA VAL A 141 6.10 1.69 10.85
C VAL A 141 5.05 1.65 11.96
N SER A 142 5.38 1.07 13.13
CA SER A 142 4.46 1.03 14.28
C SER A 142 4.03 2.44 14.72
N ARG A 143 4.94 3.43 14.67
CA ARG A 143 4.62 4.81 15.03
C ARG A 143 3.71 5.49 14.01
N VAL A 144 3.84 5.12 12.74
CA VAL A 144 2.91 5.57 11.69
C VAL A 144 1.52 4.96 11.89
N VAL A 145 1.45 3.69 12.25
CA VAL A 145 0.19 3.01 12.56
C VAL A 145 -0.51 3.67 13.76
N GLU A 146 0.21 3.93 14.84
CA GLU A 146 -0.30 4.68 16.01
C GLU A 146 -0.86 6.06 15.61
N TYR A 147 -0.15 6.80 14.74
CA TYR A 147 -0.64 8.09 14.24
C TYR A 147 -1.98 7.95 13.48
N PHE A 148 -2.14 6.90 12.67
CA PHE A 148 -3.41 6.67 11.99
C PHE A 148 -4.51 6.27 12.96
N GLU A 149 -4.21 5.45 13.97
CA GLU A 149 -5.14 5.13 15.06
C GLU A 149 -5.69 6.40 15.71
N GLU A 150 -4.80 7.27 16.18
CA GLU A 150 -5.14 8.56 16.82
C GLU A 150 -5.97 9.44 15.87
N ALA A 151 -5.53 9.62 14.63
CA ALA A 151 -6.22 10.47 13.65
C ALA A 151 -7.62 9.94 13.25
N ILE A 152 -7.80 8.62 13.26
CA ILE A 152 -9.10 7.99 12.97
C ILE A 152 -10.04 8.17 14.17
N GLU A 153 -9.55 7.98 15.40
CA GLU A 153 -10.33 8.21 16.62
C GLU A 153 -10.78 9.68 16.72
N GLU A 154 -9.89 10.63 16.48
CA GLU A 154 -10.21 12.07 16.50
C GLU A 154 -11.21 12.47 15.39
N GLY A 155 -11.17 11.81 14.24
CA GLY A 155 -12.08 12.06 13.12
C GLY A 155 -13.45 11.35 13.22
N LEU A 156 -13.64 10.47 14.19
CA LEU A 156 -14.92 9.80 14.47
C LEU A 156 -15.80 10.58 15.46
N ASP A 157 -15.23 11.56 16.17
CA ASP A 157 -15.92 12.47 17.09
C ASP A 157 -16.41 13.79 16.44
N SER A 158 -16.22 13.96 15.12
CA SER A 158 -16.56 15.18 14.36
C SER A 158 -17.73 15.03 13.39
#